data_AF-A0AAV9D627-F1
#
_entry.id   AF-A0AAV9D627-F1
#
_cell.length_a   1.000
_cell.length_b   1.000
_cell.length_c   1.000
_cell.angle_alpha   90.00
_cell.angle_beta   90.00
_cell.angle_gamma   90.00
#
_symmetry.space_group_name_H-M   'P 1'
#
loop_
_entity.id
_entity.type
_entity.pdbx_description
1 polymer ?
#
loop_
_entity_poly.entity_id
_entity_poly.type
_entity_poly.pdbx_seq_one_letter_code
_entity_poly.pdbx_strand_id
1 'polypeptide(L)'
;MASGGGGADAAAAAMRASEMEKLNVEQLKALKEQSEMEVNVLQDSLSKIKTAVTRLDIASNALLDLSLRPQGNQSITPLPLFRKMLVPLTASLYVSGTLEDADRVLVDVGTGYFIEKTTAEGKDYCDRKISLLKSNYDELMEVCLPKKLMRFKITMKSDLVYLFLYVISNGTEYGPTIFSLLSCRAQMYNSLGST
;
A
#
# COMPACT_ATOMS: atom_id res chain seq x y z
N MET A 1 -2.51 -10.68 -26.84
CA MET A 1 -3.81 -10.01 -27.08
C MET A 1 -4.19 -9.27 -25.80
N ALA A 2 -4.50 -7.97 -25.93
CA ALA A 2 -4.92 -6.98 -24.90
C ALA A 2 -3.91 -6.68 -23.77
N SER A 3 -3.66 -5.44 -23.33
CA SER A 3 -4.36 -4.18 -23.54
C SER A 3 -3.38 -2.99 -23.48
N GLY A 4 -3.53 -2.04 -24.42
CA GLY A 4 -3.06 -0.68 -24.24
C GLY A 4 -4.11 0.08 -23.44
N GLY A 5 -3.83 0.36 -22.16
CA GLY A 5 -4.73 1.09 -21.25
C GLY A 5 -4.28 2.49 -20.89
N GLY A 6 -2.98 2.81 -20.99
CA GLY A 6 -2.42 4.06 -20.45
C GLY A 6 -2.86 5.37 -21.12
N GLY A 7 -3.50 5.31 -22.29
CA GLY A 7 -3.93 6.51 -23.03
C GLY A 7 -5.22 7.15 -22.51
N ALA A 8 -6.14 6.37 -21.92
CA ALA A 8 -7.43 6.87 -21.47
C ALA A 8 -7.35 7.61 -20.12
N ASP A 9 -6.51 7.13 -19.20
CA ASP A 9 -6.35 7.72 -17.87
C ASP A 9 -5.55 9.03 -17.89
N ALA A 10 -4.57 9.16 -18.79
CA ALA A 10 -3.83 10.42 -18.99
C ALA A 10 -4.71 11.50 -19.64
N ALA A 11 -5.56 11.12 -20.60
CA ALA A 11 -6.55 12.04 -21.19
C ALA A 11 -7.61 12.46 -20.16
N ALA A 12 -8.03 11.57 -19.27
CA ALA A 12 -8.95 11.89 -18.17
C ALA A 12 -8.31 12.81 -17.12
N ALA A 13 -7.02 12.63 -16.81
CA ALA A 13 -6.27 13.52 -15.91
C ALA A 13 -6.08 14.92 -16.52
N ALA A 14 -5.79 15.02 -17.82
CA ALA A 14 -5.71 16.30 -18.53
C ALA A 14 -7.06 17.00 -18.64
N MET A 15 -8.14 16.25 -18.88
CA MET A 15 -9.50 16.78 -18.92
C MET A 15 -9.92 17.31 -17.53
N ARG A 16 -9.63 16.58 -16.44
CA ARG A 16 -9.85 17.06 -15.06
C ARG A 16 -8.99 18.26 -14.69
N ALA A 17 -7.74 18.34 -15.19
CA ALA A 17 -6.89 19.52 -14.99
C ALA A 17 -7.46 20.76 -15.70
N SER A 18 -8.02 20.60 -16.90
CA SER A 18 -8.69 21.70 -17.62
C SER A 18 -10.02 22.12 -16.98
N GLU A 19 -10.73 21.17 -16.36
CA GLU A 19 -11.94 21.47 -15.59
C GLU A 19 -11.60 22.18 -14.27
N MET A 20 -10.49 21.83 -13.60
CA MET A 20 -10.01 22.53 -12.39
C MET A 20 -9.79 24.04 -12.59
N GLU A 21 -9.59 24.53 -13.81
CA GLU A 21 -9.45 25.97 -14.10
C GLU A 21 -10.77 26.72 -14.24
N LYS A 22 -11.87 26.00 -14.46
CA LYS A 22 -13.19 26.59 -14.74
C LYS A 22 -14.18 26.42 -13.58
N LEU A 23 -13.82 25.69 -12.54
CA LEU A 23 -14.73 25.29 -11.46
C LEU A 23 -14.77 26.35 -10.35
N ASN A 24 -15.94 26.50 -9.71
CA ASN A 24 -16.13 27.46 -8.63
C ASN A 24 -15.48 26.99 -7.31
N VAL A 25 -15.32 27.91 -6.35
CA VAL A 25 -14.60 27.65 -5.09
C VAL A 25 -15.26 26.54 -4.25
N GLU A 26 -16.58 26.41 -4.32
CA GLU A 26 -17.36 25.38 -3.61
C GLU A 26 -17.14 23.99 -4.23
N GLN A 27 -17.13 23.88 -5.56
CA GLN A 27 -16.81 22.65 -6.30
C GLN A 27 -15.35 22.22 -6.07
N LEU A 28 -14.42 23.18 -5.97
CA LEU A 28 -13.02 22.92 -5.62
C LEU A 28 -12.89 22.29 -4.23
N LYS A 29 -13.67 22.74 -3.25
CA LYS A 29 -13.69 22.15 -1.90
C LYS A 29 -14.25 20.73 -1.91
N ALA A 30 -15.38 20.50 -2.59
CA ALA A 30 -15.95 19.16 -2.72
C ALA A 30 -15.00 18.19 -3.43
N LEU A 31 -14.34 18.63 -4.50
CA LEU A 31 -13.36 17.83 -5.25
C LEU A 31 -12.09 17.54 -4.41
N LYS A 32 -11.66 18.49 -3.57
CA LYS A 32 -10.56 18.28 -2.62
C LYS A 32 -10.89 17.17 -1.63
N GLU A 33 -12.05 17.24 -0.99
CA GLU A 33 -12.51 16.24 -0.01
C GLU A 33 -12.66 14.86 -0.67
N GLN A 34 -13.22 14.80 -1.89
CA GLN A 34 -13.30 13.56 -2.65
C GLN A 34 -11.91 12.98 -2.97
N SER A 35 -10.99 13.79 -3.48
CA SER A 35 -9.64 13.35 -3.83
C SER A 35 -8.85 12.91 -2.59
N GLU A 36 -9.10 13.52 -1.44
CA GLU A 36 -8.53 13.12 -0.15
C GLU A 36 -9.00 11.73 0.28
N MET A 37 -10.30 11.47 0.21
CA MET A 37 -10.86 10.16 0.52
C MET A 37 -10.29 9.08 -0.41
N GLU A 38 -10.24 9.33 -1.71
CA GLU A 38 -9.70 8.38 -2.69
C GLU A 38 -8.22 8.05 -2.43
N VAL A 39 -7.39 9.06 -2.18
CA VAL A 39 -5.96 8.86 -1.87
C VAL A 39 -5.78 8.09 -0.57
N ASN A 40 -6.60 8.36 0.46
CA ASN A 40 -6.54 7.64 1.73
C ASN A 40 -6.89 6.15 1.54
N VAL A 41 -7.97 5.82 0.82
CA VAL A 41 -8.35 4.43 0.53
C VAL A 41 -7.26 3.69 -0.25
N LEU A 42 -6.64 4.34 -1.24
CA LEU A 42 -5.53 3.76 -1.99
C LEU A 42 -4.31 3.52 -1.11
N GLN A 43 -3.98 4.46 -0.23
CA GLN A 43 -2.86 4.33 0.70
C GLN A 43 -3.08 3.20 1.71
N ASP A 44 -4.29 3.06 2.24
CA ASP A 44 -4.66 1.94 3.11
C ASP A 44 -4.55 0.60 2.38
N SER A 45 -4.99 0.55 1.12
CA SER A 45 -4.90 -0.65 0.28
C SER A 45 -3.45 -1.07 0.02
N LEU A 46 -2.57 -0.11 -0.30
CA LEU A 46 -1.13 -0.36 -0.45
C LEU A 46 -0.49 -0.88 0.86
N SER A 47 -0.86 -0.30 2.00
CA SER A 47 -0.38 -0.72 3.32
C SER A 47 -0.82 -2.16 3.66
N LYS A 48 -2.08 -2.50 3.35
CA LYS A 48 -2.63 -3.85 3.53
C LYS A 48 -1.89 -4.88 2.66
N ILE A 49 -1.67 -4.57 1.38
CA ILE A 49 -0.93 -5.46 0.47
C ILE A 49 0.51 -5.67 0.97
N LYS A 50 1.20 -4.59 1.35
CA LYS A 50 2.57 -4.68 1.88
C LYS A 50 2.65 -5.56 3.13
N THR A 51 1.73 -5.36 4.07
CA THR A 51 1.64 -6.17 5.30
C THR A 51 1.36 -7.65 4.99
N ALA A 52 0.49 -7.92 4.02
CA ALA A 52 0.19 -9.28 3.58
C ALA A 52 1.41 -9.97 2.94
N VAL A 53 2.17 -9.26 2.09
CA VAL A 53 3.44 -9.76 1.52
C VAL A 53 4.43 -10.11 2.62
N THR A 54 4.63 -9.22 3.60
CA THR A 54 5.55 -9.49 4.73
C THR A 54 5.13 -10.73 5.53
N ARG A 55 3.82 -10.93 5.76
CA ARG A 55 3.33 -12.13 6.46
C ARG A 55 3.56 -13.41 5.66
N LEU A 56 3.38 -13.37 4.34
CA LEU A 56 3.64 -14.52 3.46
C LEU A 56 5.15 -14.83 3.38
N ASP A 57 6.00 -13.81 3.40
CA ASP A 57 7.46 -13.97 3.41
C ASP A 57 7.95 -14.63 4.71
N ILE A 58 7.44 -14.16 5.86
CA ILE A 58 7.71 -14.79 7.17
C ILE A 58 7.23 -16.25 7.16
N ALA A 59 6.05 -16.53 6.60
CA ALA A 59 5.52 -17.89 6.49
C ALA A 59 6.40 -18.77 5.60
N SER A 60 6.86 -18.27 4.45
CA SER A 60 7.77 -19.00 3.54
C SER A 60 9.10 -19.33 4.24
N ASN A 61 9.68 -18.38 4.97
CA ASN A 61 10.89 -18.60 5.75
C ASN A 61 10.68 -19.61 6.89
N ALA A 62 9.53 -19.57 7.57
CA ALA A 62 9.18 -20.58 8.58
C ALA A 62 9.07 -21.99 7.98
N LEU A 63 8.54 -22.14 6.75
CA LEU A 63 8.51 -23.43 6.04
C LEU A 63 9.91 -23.93 5.68
N LEU A 64 10.83 -23.02 5.33
CA LEU A 64 12.24 -23.35 5.09
C LEU A 64 12.92 -23.81 6.39
N ASP A 65 12.71 -23.12 7.50
CA ASP A 65 13.24 -23.50 8.81
C ASP A 65 12.74 -24.88 9.28
N LEU A 66 11.50 -25.23 8.94
CA LEU A 66 10.95 -26.56 9.18
C LEU A 66 11.63 -27.62 8.30
N SER A 67 11.91 -27.30 7.02
CA SER A 67 12.52 -28.22 6.04
C SER A 67 14.02 -28.45 6.28
N LEU A 68 14.75 -27.42 6.71
CA LEU A 68 16.20 -27.47 6.96
C LEU A 68 16.57 -28.26 8.22
N ARG A 69 15.60 -28.52 9.08
CA ARG A 69 15.82 -29.21 10.33
C ARG A 69 15.72 -30.72 10.01
N PRO A 70 16.84 -31.47 9.95
CA PRO A 70 16.86 -32.80 9.37
C PRO A 70 15.96 -33.78 10.13
N GLN A 71 15.18 -34.57 9.39
CA GLN A 71 14.41 -35.74 9.87
C GLN A 71 15.35 -36.89 10.30
N GLY A 72 16.31 -36.56 11.16
CA GLY A 72 17.25 -37.52 11.70
C GLY A 72 16.59 -38.38 12.76
N ASN A 73 15.99 -39.49 12.31
CA ASN A 73 15.85 -40.72 13.06
C ASN A 73 17.21 -41.37 13.44
N GLN A 74 18.32 -40.62 13.37
CA GLN A 74 19.68 -41.06 13.65
C GLN A 74 20.42 -39.98 14.43
N SER A 75 19.98 -39.68 15.64
CA SER A 75 20.92 -39.27 16.67
C SER A 75 21.03 -40.42 17.65
N ILE A 76 22.26 -40.92 17.76
CA ILE A 76 22.75 -41.94 18.65
C ILE A 76 22.64 -41.39 20.09
N THR A 77 21.43 -41.26 20.61
CA THR A 77 21.14 -41.02 22.03
C THR A 77 19.79 -41.64 22.37
N PRO A 78 19.67 -42.42 23.46
CA PRO A 78 18.45 -43.14 23.80
C PRO A 78 17.44 -42.21 24.49
N LEU A 79 16.96 -41.18 23.79
CA LEU A 79 15.71 -40.50 24.13
C LEU A 79 15.02 -40.09 22.83
N PRO A 80 13.74 -40.46 22.61
CA PRO A 80 13.01 -40.11 21.40
C PRO A 80 12.75 -38.61 21.42
N LEU A 81 13.65 -37.83 20.83
CA LEU A 81 13.52 -36.39 20.71
C LEU A 81 12.57 -36.06 19.55
N PHE A 82 11.31 -36.50 19.68
CA PHE A 82 10.20 -35.83 19.02
C PHE A 82 10.35 -34.33 19.30
N ARG A 83 10.44 -33.54 18.24
CA ARG A 83 11.04 -32.19 18.31
C ARG A 83 10.16 -31.27 19.14
N LYS A 84 10.64 -30.88 20.32
CA LYS A 84 9.93 -29.96 21.22
C LYS A 84 9.90 -28.55 20.61
N MET A 85 8.71 -28.03 20.37
CA MET A 85 8.44 -26.68 19.89
C MET A 85 7.51 -25.98 20.88
N LEU A 86 7.73 -24.69 21.12
CA LEU A 86 6.83 -23.89 21.94
C LEU A 86 5.72 -23.34 21.04
N VAL A 87 4.48 -23.74 21.32
CA VAL A 87 3.30 -23.23 20.63
C VAL A 87 2.65 -22.17 21.52
N PRO A 88 2.41 -20.95 21.01
CA PRO A 88 1.68 -19.94 21.75
C PRO A 88 0.21 -20.36 21.88
N LEU A 89 -0.29 -20.47 23.11
CA LEU A 89 -1.73 -20.65 23.38
C LEU A 89 -2.43 -19.29 23.46
N THR A 90 -1.75 -18.30 24.03
CA THR A 90 -2.22 -16.92 24.16
C THR A 90 -1.05 -15.95 23.97
N ALA A 91 -1.30 -14.64 24.03
CA ALA A 91 -0.26 -13.62 23.90
C ALA A 91 0.86 -13.68 24.96
N SER A 92 0.70 -14.45 26.05
CA SER A 92 1.70 -14.55 27.13
C SER A 92 1.98 -15.98 27.61
N LEU A 93 1.30 -16.99 27.06
CA LEU A 93 1.44 -18.38 27.47
C LEU A 93 1.94 -19.23 26.30
N TYR A 94 3.05 -19.95 26.52
CA TYR A 94 3.63 -20.89 25.57
C TYR A 94 3.64 -22.30 26.18
N VAL A 95 3.27 -23.30 25.39
CA VAL A 95 3.28 -24.71 25.80
C VAL A 95 4.22 -25.49 24.92
N SER A 96 4.99 -26.38 25.52
CA SER A 96 5.82 -27.33 24.80
C SER A 96 4.95 -28.38 24.12
N GLY A 97 4.95 -28.39 22.79
CA GLY A 97 4.40 -29.47 21.96
C GLY A 97 5.52 -30.20 21.23
N THR A 98 5.22 -31.37 20.68
CA THR A 98 6.13 -32.13 19.82
C THR A 98 5.58 -32.20 18.41
N LEU A 99 6.41 -31.91 17.41
CA LEU A 99 6.02 -32.03 16.01
C LEU A 99 6.28 -33.46 15.50
N GLU A 100 5.22 -34.16 15.10
CA GLU A 100 5.28 -35.52 14.54
C GLU A 100 5.62 -35.49 13.05
N ASP A 101 4.87 -34.73 12.25
CA ASP A 101 5.07 -34.58 10.81
C ASP A 101 5.46 -33.14 10.45
N ALA A 102 6.68 -32.96 9.92
CA ALA A 102 7.17 -31.67 9.45
C ALA A 102 6.99 -31.45 7.95
N ASP A 103 6.64 -32.49 7.19
CA ASP A 103 6.52 -32.44 5.72
C ASP A 103 5.16 -31.95 5.24
N ARG A 104 4.16 -31.91 6.13
CA ARG A 104 2.78 -31.57 5.80
C ARG A 104 2.36 -30.30 6.52
N VAL A 105 1.79 -29.37 5.75
CA VAL A 105 1.38 -28.06 6.23
C VAL A 105 -0.02 -27.72 5.74
N LEU A 106 -0.76 -27.02 6.58
CA LEU A 106 -2.10 -26.54 6.24
C LEU A 106 -1.99 -25.16 5.59
N VAL A 107 -2.48 -25.05 4.36
CA VAL A 107 -2.51 -23.80 3.60
C VAL A 107 -3.95 -23.27 3.58
N ASP A 108 -4.12 -22.04 4.04
CA ASP A 108 -5.38 -21.31 3.94
C ASP A 108 -5.61 -20.82 2.51
N VAL A 109 -6.66 -21.34 1.87
CA VAL A 109 -7.08 -20.91 0.53
C VAL A 109 -8.07 -19.74 0.57
N GLY A 110 -8.59 -19.40 1.74
CA GLY A 110 -9.60 -18.37 1.98
C GLY A 110 -10.98 -18.95 2.31
N THR A 111 -11.91 -18.08 2.71
CA THR A 111 -13.31 -18.42 3.06
C THR A 111 -13.50 -19.46 4.17
N GLY A 112 -12.45 -19.73 4.97
CA GLY A 112 -12.48 -20.68 6.07
C GLY A 112 -12.09 -22.12 5.70
N TYR A 113 -11.54 -22.34 4.50
CA TYR A 113 -11.06 -23.65 4.06
C TYR A 113 -9.55 -23.76 4.14
N PHE A 114 -9.08 -24.89 4.66
CA PHE A 114 -7.67 -25.25 4.75
C PHE A 114 -7.41 -26.52 3.95
N ILE A 115 -6.33 -26.51 3.17
CA ILE A 115 -5.90 -27.67 2.38
C ILE A 115 -4.56 -28.14 2.91
N GLU A 116 -4.45 -29.45 3.14
CA GLU A 116 -3.19 -30.08 3.49
C GLU A 116 -2.30 -30.18 2.25
N LYS A 117 -1.08 -29.66 2.37
CA LYS A 117 -0.08 -29.57 1.31
C LYS A 117 1.28 -29.99 1.82
N THR A 118 2.17 -30.39 0.93
CA THR A 118 3.56 -30.64 1.30
C THR A 118 4.28 -29.31 1.55
N THR A 119 5.38 -29.33 2.31
CA THR A 119 6.21 -28.13 2.56
C THR A 119 6.69 -27.48 1.26
N ALA A 120 7.06 -28.28 0.26
CA ALA A 120 7.44 -27.80 -1.08
C ALA A 120 6.27 -27.09 -1.79
N GLU A 121 5.10 -27.72 -1.86
CA GLU A 121 3.91 -27.11 -2.47
C GLU A 121 3.43 -25.87 -1.71
N GLY A 122 3.59 -25.87 -0.38
CA GLY A 122 3.27 -24.73 0.48
C GLY A 122 4.17 -23.52 0.21
N LYS A 123 5.47 -23.76 -0.02
CA LYS A 123 6.41 -22.71 -0.44
C LYS A 123 6.01 -22.13 -1.80
N ASP A 124 5.74 -22.99 -2.79
CA ASP A 124 5.31 -22.57 -4.12
C ASP A 124 3.98 -21.79 -4.08
N TYR A 125 3.09 -22.13 -3.14
CA TYR A 125 1.87 -21.37 -2.91
C TYR A 125 2.17 -19.95 -2.37
N CYS A 126 3.04 -19.83 -1.36
CA CYS A 126 3.46 -18.54 -0.80
C CYS A 126 4.12 -17.67 -1.88
N ASP A 127 5.05 -18.22 -2.66
CA ASP A 127 5.80 -17.49 -3.68
C ASP A 127 4.87 -16.99 -4.81
N ARG A 128 3.95 -17.83 -5.28
CA ARG A 128 2.92 -17.43 -6.25
C ARG A 128 2.03 -16.30 -5.71
N LYS A 129 1.62 -16.41 -4.44
CA LYS A 129 0.75 -15.40 -3.81
C LYS A 129 1.50 -14.07 -3.60
N ILE A 130 2.78 -14.12 -3.23
CA ILE A 130 3.65 -12.94 -3.17
C ILE A 130 3.79 -12.29 -4.55
N SER A 131 4.01 -13.07 -5.61
CA SER A 131 4.10 -12.55 -6.98
C SER A 131 2.81 -11.86 -7.43
N LEU A 132 1.64 -12.45 -7.15
CA LEU A 132 0.34 -11.83 -7.40
C LEU A 132 0.18 -10.50 -6.66
N LEU A 133 0.52 -10.48 -5.36
CA LEU A 133 0.40 -9.28 -4.54
C LEU A 133 1.37 -8.18 -4.99
N LYS A 134 2.56 -8.54 -5.48
CA LYS A 134 3.52 -7.58 -6.05
C LYS A 134 3.00 -6.96 -7.34
N SER A 135 2.46 -7.76 -8.27
CA SER A 135 1.83 -7.23 -9.50
C SER A 135 0.71 -6.25 -9.16
N ASN A 136 -0.19 -6.63 -8.24
CA ASN A 136 -1.27 -5.75 -7.80
C ASN A 136 -0.73 -4.48 -7.12
N TYR A 137 0.35 -4.59 -6.35
CA TYR A 137 0.98 -3.42 -5.72
C TYR A 137 1.52 -2.45 -6.76
N ASP A 138 2.18 -2.94 -7.80
CA ASP A 138 2.76 -2.12 -8.87
C ASP A 138 1.68 -1.40 -9.68
N GLU A 139 0.60 -2.11 -10.05
CA GLU A 139 -0.57 -1.52 -10.73
C GLU A 139 -1.23 -0.43 -9.87
N LEU A 140 -1.44 -0.68 -8.58
CA LEU A 140 -1.99 0.32 -7.65
C LEU A 140 -1.04 1.50 -7.45
N MET A 141 0.28 1.28 -7.47
CA MET A 141 1.28 2.32 -7.32
C MET A 141 1.29 3.28 -8.53
N GLU A 142 1.18 2.73 -9.74
CA GLU A 142 1.07 3.50 -10.97
C GLU A 142 -0.13 4.45 -10.94
N VAL A 143 -1.28 3.99 -10.42
CA VAL A 143 -2.49 4.82 -10.28
C VAL A 143 -2.39 5.80 -9.11
N CYS A 144 -1.65 5.45 -8.05
CA CYS A 144 -1.54 6.27 -6.84
C CYS A 144 -0.71 7.55 -7.05
N LEU A 145 0.38 7.48 -7.81
CA LEU A 145 1.27 8.62 -8.08
C LEU A 145 0.57 9.83 -8.74
N PRO A 146 -0.11 9.70 -9.90
CA PRO A 146 -0.79 10.82 -10.52
C PRO A 146 -1.95 11.34 -9.67
N LYS A 147 -2.66 10.47 -8.94
CA LYS A 147 -3.73 10.87 -8.02
C LYS A 147 -3.21 11.71 -6.84
N LYS A 148 -2.07 11.34 -6.27
CA LYS A 148 -1.38 12.16 -5.25
C LYS A 148 -0.99 13.52 -5.82
N LEU A 149 -0.41 13.56 -7.03
CA LEU A 149 -0.04 14.81 -7.68
C LEU A 149 -1.26 15.70 -7.95
N MET A 150 -2.38 15.13 -8.43
CA MET A 150 -3.63 15.86 -8.62
C MET A 150 -4.15 16.44 -7.30
N ARG A 151 -4.16 15.66 -6.21
CA ARG A 151 -4.51 16.16 -4.88
C ARG A 151 -3.62 17.34 -4.47
N PHE A 152 -2.31 17.26 -4.66
CA PHE A 152 -1.39 18.35 -4.36
C PHE A 152 -1.71 19.62 -5.17
N LYS A 153 -2.01 19.48 -6.47
CA LYS A 153 -2.44 20.60 -7.32
C LYS A 153 -3.73 21.25 -6.82
N ILE A 154 -4.73 20.45 -6.44
CA ILE A 154 -6.02 20.92 -5.90
C ILE A 154 -5.81 21.68 -4.59
N THR A 155 -5.05 21.11 -3.65
CA THR A 155 -4.75 21.75 -2.36
C THR A 155 -3.98 23.06 -2.52
N MET A 156 -2.98 23.08 -3.41
CA MET A 156 -2.23 24.31 -3.71
C MET A 156 -3.14 25.40 -4.26
N LYS A 157 -4.04 25.05 -5.19
CA LYS A 157 -4.99 26.00 -5.77
C LYS A 157 -6.02 26.49 -4.74
N SER A 158 -6.56 25.59 -3.93
CA SER A 158 -7.52 25.96 -2.88
C SER A 158 -6.89 26.94 -1.88
N ASP A 159 -5.65 26.66 -1.46
CA ASP A 159 -4.95 27.50 -0.49
C ASP A 159 -4.55 28.85 -1.08
N LEU A 160 -4.17 28.89 -2.37
CA LEU A 160 -3.81 30.13 -3.05
C LEU A 160 -5.02 31.04 -3.23
N VAL A 161 -6.20 30.49 -3.55
CA VAL A 161 -7.47 31.24 -3.60
C VAL A 161 -7.84 31.78 -2.22
N TYR A 162 -7.70 30.97 -1.17
CA TYR A 162 -8.01 31.39 0.20
C TYR A 162 -7.08 32.51 0.68
N LEU A 163 -5.78 32.40 0.38
CA LEU A 163 -4.79 33.44 0.71
C LEU A 163 -5.06 34.73 -0.08
N PHE A 164 -5.44 34.63 -1.35
CA PHE A 164 -5.79 35.80 -2.16
C PHE A 164 -7.02 36.53 -1.63
N LEU A 165 -8.10 35.81 -1.30
CA LEU A 165 -9.30 36.38 -0.68
C LEU A 165 -9.02 36.99 0.71
N TYR A 166 -8.15 36.34 1.50
CA TYR A 166 -7.71 36.83 2.80
C TYR A 166 -6.95 38.15 2.69
N VAL A 167 -6.07 38.29 1.68
CA VAL A 167 -5.33 39.54 1.40
C VAL A 167 -6.27 40.66 0.95
N ILE A 168 -7.27 40.36 0.12
CA ILE A 168 -8.27 41.35 -0.30
C ILE A 168 -9.11 41.83 0.89
N SER A 169 -9.48 40.92 1.80
CA SER A 169 -10.36 41.25 2.93
C SER A 169 -9.67 41.99 4.08
N ASN A 170 -8.38 41.77 4.32
CA ASN A 170 -7.66 42.35 5.46
C ASN A 170 -6.88 43.65 5.13
N GLY A 171 -6.89 44.11 3.88
CA GLY A 171 -6.20 45.34 3.50
C GLY A 171 -4.67 45.21 3.52
N THR A 172 -4.01 46.09 2.77
CA THR A 172 -2.62 46.00 2.33
C THR A 172 -1.55 46.32 3.40
N GLU A 173 -1.80 46.03 4.68
CA GLU A 173 -0.82 46.36 5.75
C GLU A 173 0.45 45.49 5.72
N TYR A 174 0.40 44.35 5.01
CA TYR A 174 1.53 43.41 4.84
C TYR A 174 1.94 43.22 3.36
N GLY A 175 1.81 44.30 2.57
CA GLY A 175 1.89 44.32 1.11
C GLY A 175 3.08 43.57 0.48
N PRO A 176 4.35 43.83 0.82
CA PRO A 176 5.48 43.30 0.05
C PRO A 176 5.84 41.83 0.36
N THR A 177 5.69 41.39 1.61
CA THR A 177 6.03 40.02 2.04
C THR A 177 4.98 39.00 1.61
N ILE A 178 3.70 39.35 1.66
CA ILE A 178 2.62 38.43 1.24
C ILE A 178 2.56 38.33 -0.29
N PHE A 179 2.83 39.41 -1.04
CA PHE A 179 2.90 39.35 -2.51
C PHE A 179 4.06 38.46 -3.00
N SER A 180 5.20 38.52 -2.32
CA SER A 180 6.34 37.65 -2.59
C SER A 180 5.99 36.17 -2.37
N LEU A 181 5.33 35.84 -1.26
CA LEU A 181 4.86 34.48 -0.96
C LEU A 181 3.80 33.99 -1.97
N LEU A 182 2.87 34.85 -2.36
CA LEU A 182 1.82 34.51 -3.33
C LEU A 182 2.41 34.27 -4.73
N SER A 183 3.35 35.13 -5.16
CA SER A 183 4.09 34.98 -6.42
C SER A 183 4.89 33.69 -6.45
N CYS A 184 5.59 33.38 -5.35
CA CYS A 184 6.39 32.16 -5.23
C CYS A 184 5.51 30.89 -5.28
N ARG A 185 4.34 30.92 -4.61
CA ARG A 185 3.39 29.79 -4.60
C ARG A 185 2.66 29.63 -5.93
N ALA A 186 2.39 30.73 -6.65
CA ALA A 186 1.86 30.70 -8.01
C ALA A 186 2.89 30.17 -9.03
N GLN A 187 4.17 30.54 -8.90
CA GLN A 187 5.25 29.97 -9.71
C GLN A 187 5.40 28.46 -9.50
N MET A 188 5.31 27.98 -8.26
CA MET A 188 5.31 26.54 -7.98
C MET A 188 4.11 25.82 -8.59
N TYR A 189 2.91 26.41 -8.54
CA TYR A 189 1.71 25.84 -9.18
C TYR A 189 1.88 25.73 -10.70
N ASN A 190 2.37 26.79 -11.37
CA ASN A 190 2.60 26.78 -12.82
C ASN A 190 3.68 25.77 -13.24
N SER A 191 4.72 25.59 -12.43
CA SER A 191 5.75 24.58 -12.69
C SER A 191 5.23 23.14 -12.62
N LEU A 192 4.17 22.87 -11.84
CA LEU A 192 3.53 21.56 -11.75
C LEU A 192 2.60 21.28 -12.94
N GLY A 193 2.15 22.31 -13.67
CA GLY A 193 1.27 22.19 -14.84
C GLY A 193 1.96 21.85 -16.15
N SER A 194 3.30 21.99 -16.22
CA SER A 194 4.09 21.84 -17.46
C SER A 194 4.65 20.41 -17.69
N THR A 195 4.26 19.44 -16.87
CA THR A 195 4.61 18.01 -16.99
C THR A 195 3.37 17.15 -17.00
#